data_AF-A0A6A4SJJ3-F1
#
_entry.id   AF-A0A6A4SJJ3-F1
#
_cell.length_a   1.000
_cell.length_b   1.000
_cell.length_c   1.000
_cell.angle_alpha   90.00
_cell.angle_beta   90.00
_cell.angle_gamma   90.00
#
_symmetry.space_group_name_H-M   'P 1'
#
loop_
_entity.id
_entity.type
_entity.pdbx_description
1 polymer ?
#
loop_
_entity_poly.entity_id
_entity_poly.type
_entity_poly.pdbx_seq_one_letter_code
_entity_poly.pdbx_strand_id
1 'polypeptide(L)'
;MVLIKEFRVVLPCSVEEVHKLDSYTWQKVVVVPIDIADGNQVAPADYKPDEDPAKFKSVKTGRGPLGPTWKRELVGNTDCPKMCAYKLVTVKFKWWGLQNKVENFIHEQEKRIFTNFHRQLFCWIDNWVELTMDDIRRMEAETQRELDEMRYKGSVRGTKAADE
;
A
#
# COMPACT_ATOMS: atom_id res chain seq x y z
N MET A 1 -9.27 15.34 9.11
CA MET A 1 -10.06 14.34 8.36
C MET A 1 -9.18 13.80 7.25
N VAL A 2 -9.05 12.48 7.17
CA VAL A 2 -8.38 11.79 6.07
C VAL A 2 -9.43 10.97 5.35
N LEU A 3 -9.52 11.11 4.04
CA LEU A 3 -10.40 10.34 3.18
C LEU A 3 -9.54 9.62 2.15
N ILE A 4 -9.70 8.31 2.04
CA ILE A 4 -9.05 7.49 1.03
C ILE A 4 -10.14 6.86 0.18
N LYS A 5 -10.19 7.22 -1.10
CA LYS A 5 -11.01 6.52 -2.10
C LYS A 5 -10.10 5.65 -2.94
N GLU A 6 -10.43 4.38 -3.08
CA GLU A 6 -9.61 3.42 -3.84
C GLU A 6 -10.42 2.82 -4.98
N PHE A 7 -9.79 2.77 -6.16
CA PHE A 7 -10.26 1.96 -7.28
C PHE A 7 -9.16 0.99 -7.67
N ARG A 8 -9.56 -0.26 -7.92
CA ARG A 8 -8.68 -1.33 -8.38
C ARG A 8 -9.01 -1.61 -9.83
N VAL A 9 -8.04 -1.43 -10.72
CA VAL A 9 -8.26 -1.50 -12.17
C VAL A 9 -7.30 -2.49 -12.81
N VAL A 10 -7.82 -3.34 -13.68
CA VAL A 10 -7.02 -4.18 -14.58
C VAL A 10 -6.56 -3.29 -15.74
N LEU A 11 -5.25 -3.21 -15.96
CA LEU A 11 -4.66 -2.32 -16.96
C LEU A 11 -4.97 -2.78 -18.40
N PRO A 12 -5.06 -1.85 -19.39
CA PRO A 12 -4.76 -0.41 -19.28
C PRO A 12 -5.96 0.46 -18.89
N CYS A 13 -5.74 1.43 -17.99
CA CYS A 13 -6.67 2.52 -17.67
C CYS A 13 -5.85 3.77 -17.30
N SER A 14 -6.26 4.95 -17.76
CA SER A 14 -5.56 6.20 -17.46
C SER A 14 -5.91 6.69 -16.05
N VAL A 15 -4.97 7.34 -15.36
CA VAL A 15 -5.14 7.81 -13.96
C VAL A 15 -6.30 8.83 -13.86
N GLU A 16 -6.48 9.63 -14.91
CA GLU A 16 -7.45 10.73 -15.01
C GLU A 16 -8.90 10.23 -15.04
N GLU A 17 -9.13 9.08 -15.67
CA GLU A 17 -10.47 8.52 -15.89
C GLU A 17 -11.02 7.78 -14.66
N VAL A 18 -10.15 7.35 -13.75
CA VAL A 18 -10.53 6.42 -12.67
C VAL A 18 -11.46 7.07 -11.65
N HIS A 19 -11.08 8.26 -11.16
CA HIS A 19 -11.84 8.95 -10.11
C HIS A 19 -12.88 9.94 -10.65
N LYS A 20 -12.84 10.23 -11.96
CA LYS A 20 -13.76 11.17 -12.64
C LYS A 20 -13.90 12.52 -11.92
N LEU A 21 -12.77 13.05 -11.46
CA LEU A 21 -12.73 14.38 -10.83
C LEU A 21 -13.00 15.46 -11.88
N ASP A 22 -13.60 16.57 -11.47
CA ASP A 22 -13.69 17.74 -12.33
C ASP A 22 -12.28 18.31 -12.61
N SER A 23 -12.13 18.99 -13.75
CA SER A 23 -10.83 19.51 -14.21
C SER A 23 -10.16 20.44 -13.19
N TYR A 24 -10.94 21.24 -12.45
CA TYR A 24 -10.39 22.18 -11.47
C TYR A 24 -9.81 21.46 -10.25
N THR A 25 -10.47 20.41 -9.78
CA THR A 25 -9.94 19.55 -8.71
C THR A 25 -8.73 18.76 -9.18
N TRP A 26 -8.79 18.18 -10.39
CA TRP A 26 -7.71 17.35 -10.95
C TRP A 26 -6.38 18.09 -11.07
N GLN A 27 -6.39 19.36 -11.48
CA GLN A 27 -5.17 20.18 -11.61
C GLN A 27 -4.39 20.36 -10.30
N LYS A 28 -5.01 20.09 -9.15
CA LYS A 28 -4.39 20.17 -7.82
C LYS A 28 -3.91 18.82 -7.30
N VAL A 29 -4.21 17.73 -8.01
CA VAL A 29 -3.82 16.37 -7.63
C VAL A 29 -2.38 16.14 -8.04
N VAL A 30 -1.57 15.68 -7.10
CA VAL A 30 -0.21 15.19 -7.37
C VAL A 30 -0.26 13.67 -7.48
N VAL A 31 0.15 13.13 -8.63
CA VAL A 31 0.25 11.69 -8.84
C VAL A 31 1.59 11.21 -8.29
N VAL A 32 1.54 10.30 -7.32
CA VAL A 32 2.73 9.72 -6.68
C VAL A 32 2.77 8.22 -6.96
N PRO A 33 3.63 7.75 -7.88
CA PRO A 33 3.83 6.32 -8.11
C PRO A 33 4.48 5.67 -6.89
N ILE A 34 3.98 4.49 -6.50
CA ILE A 34 4.63 3.61 -5.52
C ILE A 34 5.18 2.40 -6.28
N ASP A 35 6.48 2.18 -6.17
CA ASP A 35 7.16 1.02 -6.72
C ASP A 35 7.59 0.09 -5.59
N ILE A 36 6.88 -1.03 -5.43
CA ILE A 36 7.12 -1.97 -4.35
C ILE A 36 8.50 -2.66 -4.44
N ALA A 37 9.16 -2.64 -5.59
CA ALA A 37 10.49 -3.20 -5.78
C ALA A 37 11.61 -2.17 -5.55
N ASP A 38 11.30 -0.88 -5.51
CA ASP A 38 12.29 0.18 -5.34
C ASP A 38 12.62 0.40 -3.86
N GLY A 39 13.77 -0.12 -3.44
CA GLY A 39 14.27 0.01 -2.08
C GLY A 39 14.49 1.46 -1.62
N ASN A 40 14.64 2.42 -2.55
CA ASN A 40 14.81 3.84 -2.18
C ASN A 40 13.50 4.48 -1.68
N GLN A 41 12.35 3.84 -1.91
CA GLN A 41 11.05 4.31 -1.41
C GLN A 41 10.74 3.80 0.00
N VAL A 42 11.62 2.99 0.59
CA VAL A 42 11.47 2.40 1.92
C VAL A 42 12.41 3.11 2.89
N ALA A 43 11.90 3.59 4.02
CA ALA A 43 12.74 4.16 5.06
C ALA A 43 13.65 3.07 5.66
N PRO A 44 14.91 3.37 6.02
CA PRO A 44 15.82 2.37 6.60
C PRO A 44 15.24 1.65 7.83
N ALA A 45 14.50 2.36 8.68
CA ALA A 45 13.86 1.80 9.87
C ALA A 45 12.69 0.84 9.58
N ASP A 46 12.11 0.89 8.37
CA ASP A 46 11.03 0.00 7.94
C ASP A 46 11.53 -1.21 7.16
N TYR A 47 12.79 -1.19 6.70
CA TYR A 47 13.29 -2.22 5.81
C TYR A 47 13.40 -3.56 6.54
N LYS A 48 12.70 -4.57 6.00
CA LYS A 48 12.84 -5.97 6.42
C LYS A 48 13.16 -6.85 5.20
N PRO A 49 14.22 -7.67 5.24
CA PRO A 49 14.61 -8.51 4.11
C PRO A 49 13.53 -9.51 3.67
N ASP A 50 12.72 -10.02 4.59
CA ASP A 50 11.61 -10.94 4.34
C ASP A 50 10.36 -10.26 3.76
N GLU A 51 10.28 -8.93 3.86
CA GLU A 51 9.25 -8.09 3.25
C GLU A 51 9.80 -7.33 2.02
N ASP A 52 10.81 -7.91 1.35
CA ASP A 52 11.45 -7.33 0.16
C ASP A 52 11.08 -8.03 -1.15
N PRO A 53 10.18 -7.45 -1.98
CA PRO A 53 9.78 -8.05 -3.26
C PRO A 53 10.93 -8.25 -4.25
N ALA A 54 12.02 -7.49 -4.12
CA ALA A 54 13.21 -7.66 -4.95
C ALA A 54 14.04 -8.91 -4.57
N LYS A 55 13.73 -9.53 -3.43
CA LYS A 55 14.40 -10.74 -2.92
C LYS A 55 13.44 -11.93 -2.78
N PHE A 56 12.15 -11.66 -2.65
CA PHE A 56 11.13 -12.68 -2.46
C PHE A 56 10.72 -13.36 -3.78
N LYS A 57 10.61 -14.69 -3.74
CA LYS A 57 10.01 -15.49 -4.80
C LYS A 57 8.97 -16.43 -4.20
N SER A 58 7.75 -16.34 -4.70
CA SER A 58 6.64 -17.20 -4.30
C SER A 58 6.90 -18.63 -4.72
N VAL A 59 6.74 -19.57 -3.78
CA VAL A 59 6.83 -21.01 -4.05
C VAL A 59 5.57 -21.50 -4.74
N LYS A 60 4.39 -20.96 -4.37
CA LYS A 60 3.10 -21.42 -4.90
C LYS A 60 2.81 -20.89 -6.30
N THR A 61 3.23 -19.66 -6.62
CA THR A 61 2.88 -18.98 -7.88
C THR A 61 4.08 -18.76 -8.80
N GLY A 62 5.31 -18.94 -8.29
CA GLY A 62 6.53 -18.65 -9.03
C GLY A 62 6.83 -17.17 -9.27
N ARG A 63 5.96 -16.25 -8.82
CA ARG A 63 6.12 -14.79 -8.98
C ARG A 63 7.29 -14.26 -8.16
N GLY A 64 7.96 -13.26 -8.70
CA GLY A 64 9.16 -12.67 -8.12
C GLY A 64 10.44 -13.47 -8.40
N PRO A 65 11.62 -12.95 -8.02
CA PRO A 65 11.82 -11.61 -7.45
C PRO A 65 11.55 -10.48 -8.45
N LEU A 66 11.13 -9.32 -7.94
CA LEU A 66 10.86 -8.15 -8.76
C LEU A 66 12.16 -7.34 -8.96
N GLY A 67 12.79 -7.50 -10.12
CA GLY A 67 13.97 -6.71 -10.49
C GLY A 67 13.62 -5.26 -10.92
N PRO A 68 14.62 -4.38 -11.17
CA PRO A 68 14.40 -2.99 -11.56
C PRO A 68 13.55 -2.78 -12.83
N THR A 69 13.46 -3.82 -13.67
CA THR A 69 12.73 -3.84 -14.93
C THR A 69 11.37 -4.54 -14.85
N TRP A 70 10.95 -4.98 -13.66
CA TRP A 70 9.76 -5.84 -13.47
C TRP A 70 8.49 -5.28 -14.12
N LYS A 71 8.27 -3.95 -14.06
CA LYS A 71 7.11 -3.30 -14.69
C LYS A 71 7.10 -3.48 -16.21
N ARG A 72 8.26 -3.38 -16.87
CA ARG A 72 8.40 -3.55 -18.33
C ARG A 72 8.18 -5.01 -18.73
N GLU A 73 8.75 -5.94 -17.96
CA GLU A 73 8.57 -7.37 -18.15
C GLU A 73 7.10 -7.79 -17.98
N LEU A 74 6.40 -7.20 -17.01
CA LEU A 74 4.99 -7.45 -16.73
C LEU A 74 4.04 -6.97 -17.84
N VAL A 75 4.41 -5.92 -18.59
CA VAL A 75 3.63 -5.47 -19.76
C VAL A 75 3.66 -6.53 -20.86
N GLY A 76 4.83 -7.14 -21.10
CA GLY A 76 5.01 -8.18 -22.12
C GLY A 76 4.48 -9.56 -21.74
N ASN A 77 4.20 -9.81 -20.46
CA ASN A 77 3.71 -11.10 -19.96
C ASN A 77 2.17 -11.09 -19.83
N THR A 78 1.48 -11.83 -20.70
CA THR A 78 0.01 -11.98 -20.70
C THR A 78 -0.48 -12.95 -19.63
N ASP A 79 0.34 -13.91 -19.22
CA ASP A 79 -0.02 -14.96 -18.28
C ASP A 79 0.11 -14.50 -16.82
N CYS A 80 0.81 -13.38 -16.59
CA CYS A 80 0.92 -12.76 -15.29
C CYS A 80 -0.17 -11.70 -15.10
N PRO A 81 -1.18 -11.93 -14.23
CA PRO A 81 -2.24 -10.95 -13.99
C PRO A 81 -1.65 -9.71 -13.33
N LYS A 82 -2.15 -8.55 -13.74
CA LYS A 82 -1.67 -7.23 -13.33
C LYS A 82 -2.84 -6.32 -13.03
N MET A 83 -2.69 -5.50 -11.99
CA MET A 83 -3.65 -4.49 -11.59
C MET A 83 -2.93 -3.26 -11.06
N CYS A 84 -3.63 -2.13 -11.03
CA CYS A 84 -3.19 -0.93 -10.35
C CYS A 84 -4.25 -0.50 -9.33
N ALA A 85 -3.81 -0.09 -8.14
CA ALA A 85 -4.67 0.50 -7.13
C ALA A 85 -4.50 2.03 -7.14
N TYR A 86 -5.53 2.74 -7.59
CA TYR A 86 -5.57 4.20 -7.62
C TYR A 86 -6.20 4.71 -6.32
N LYS A 87 -5.35 5.02 -5.34
CA LYS A 87 -5.78 5.55 -4.04
C LYS A 87 -5.73 7.08 -4.07
N LEU A 88 -6.90 7.72 -4.18
CA LEU A 88 -7.05 9.17 -4.03
C LEU A 88 -7.13 9.51 -2.55
N VAL A 89 -6.07 10.13 -2.03
CA VAL A 89 -5.98 10.57 -0.64
C VAL A 89 -6.32 12.06 -0.57
N THR A 90 -7.32 12.41 0.25
CA THR A 90 -7.67 13.79 0.56
C THR A 90 -7.49 14.02 2.05
N VAL A 91 -6.59 14.94 2.41
CA VAL A 91 -6.37 15.34 3.80
C VAL A 91 -6.93 16.74 4.00
N LYS A 92 -7.64 16.94 5.12
CA LYS A 92 -8.17 18.23 5.55
C LYS A 92 -7.91 18.42 7.03
N PHE A 93 -7.07 19.40 7.37
CA PHE A 93 -6.70 19.76 8.74
C PHE A 93 -6.74 21.27 8.93
N LYS A 94 -7.87 21.78 9.41
CA LYS A 94 -8.08 23.23 9.59
C LYS A 94 -7.61 23.68 10.97
N TRP A 95 -6.34 24.04 11.06
CA TRP A 95 -5.77 24.67 12.25
C TRP A 95 -4.81 25.79 11.82
N TRP A 96 -5.08 27.01 12.32
CA TRP A 96 -4.22 28.17 12.07
C TRP A 96 -2.76 27.90 12.47
N GLY A 97 -1.83 28.20 11.55
CA GLY A 97 -0.38 28.01 11.75
C GLY A 97 0.14 26.57 11.57
N LEU A 98 -0.73 25.55 11.52
CA LEU A 98 -0.33 24.14 11.44
C LEU A 98 -0.86 23.38 10.22
N GLN A 99 -1.85 23.94 9.50
CA GLN A 99 -2.53 23.28 8.38
C GLN A 99 -1.57 22.59 7.41
N ASN A 100 -0.74 23.35 6.70
CA ASN A 100 0.12 22.78 5.65
C ASN A 100 1.10 21.73 6.19
N LYS A 101 1.68 21.99 7.38
CA LYS A 101 2.66 21.08 7.99
C LYS A 101 2.02 19.72 8.31
N VAL A 102 0.83 19.73 8.91
CA VAL A 102 0.13 18.51 9.30
C VAL A 102 -0.47 17.79 8.08
N GLU A 103 -1.03 18.51 7.12
CA GLU A 103 -1.55 17.90 5.88
C GLU A 103 -0.44 17.19 5.10
N ASN A 104 0.72 17.83 4.93
CA ASN A 104 1.89 17.22 4.28
C ASN A 104 2.41 16.02 5.06
N PHE A 105 2.53 16.14 6.39
CA PHE A 105 2.97 15.03 7.24
C PHE A 105 2.08 13.80 7.08
N ILE A 106 0.75 13.97 7.09
CA ILE A 106 -0.20 12.87 6.90
C ILE A 106 -0.01 12.23 5.52
N HIS A 107 0.14 13.03 4.45
CA HIS A 107 0.40 12.49 3.12
C HIS A 107 1.68 11.64 3.04
N GLU A 108 2.76 12.06 3.70
CA GLU A 108 4.00 11.27 3.78
C GLU A 108 3.80 9.97 4.57
N GLN A 109 3.03 9.98 5.67
CA GLN A 109 2.72 8.76 6.42
C GLN A 109 1.84 7.80 5.61
N GLU A 110 0.82 8.29 4.89
CA GLU A 110 -0.02 7.47 4.01
C GLU A 110 0.81 6.83 2.90
N LYS A 111 1.72 7.59 2.28
CA LYS A 111 2.66 7.06 1.29
C LYS A 111 3.53 5.94 1.89
N ARG A 112 4.12 6.17 3.07
CA ARG A 112 4.92 5.18 3.81
C ARG A 112 4.11 3.91 4.11
N ILE A 113 2.88 4.05 4.60
CA ILE A 113 1.97 2.94 4.90
C ILE A 113 1.67 2.15 3.62
N PHE A 114 1.30 2.82 2.52
CA PHE A 114 1.01 2.12 1.26
C PHE A 114 2.24 1.41 0.71
N THR A 115 3.42 2.01 0.75
CA THR A 115 4.66 1.36 0.30
C THR A 115 4.91 0.07 1.08
N ASN A 116 4.91 0.14 2.41
CA ASN A 116 5.22 -1.01 3.27
C ASN A 116 4.12 -2.09 3.17
N PHE A 117 2.85 -1.69 3.17
CA PHE A 117 1.72 -2.60 3.07
C PHE A 117 1.74 -3.42 1.76
N HIS A 118 1.97 -2.79 0.60
CA HIS A 118 1.96 -3.55 -0.66
C HIS A 118 3.21 -4.40 -0.85
N ARG A 119 4.33 -4.03 -0.24
CA ARG A 119 5.53 -4.90 -0.16
C ARG A 119 5.23 -6.18 0.63
N GLN A 120 4.66 -6.03 1.83
CA GLN A 120 4.21 -7.15 2.66
C GLN A 120 3.17 -8.00 1.92
N LEU A 121 2.16 -7.37 1.33
CA LEU A 121 1.12 -8.07 0.57
C LEU A 121 1.71 -8.97 -0.51
N PHE A 122 2.71 -8.49 -1.27
CA PHE A 122 3.39 -9.29 -2.28
C PHE A 122 4.22 -10.43 -1.68
N CYS A 123 5.04 -10.13 -0.66
CA CYS A 123 5.90 -11.14 -0.02
C CYS A 123 5.12 -12.20 0.76
N TRP A 124 3.88 -11.92 1.14
CA TRP A 124 3.00 -12.86 1.83
C TRP A 124 2.04 -13.60 0.89
N ILE A 125 2.21 -13.51 -0.43
CA ILE A 125 1.32 -14.15 -1.41
C ILE A 125 1.11 -15.63 -1.13
N ASP A 126 2.14 -16.36 -0.72
CA ASP A 126 2.01 -17.80 -0.42
C ASP A 126 1.10 -18.08 0.79
N ASN A 127 0.91 -17.10 1.67
CA ASN A 127 0.05 -17.21 2.85
C ASN A 127 -1.43 -16.95 2.53
N TRP A 128 -1.74 -16.18 1.48
CA TRP A 128 -3.12 -15.75 1.20
C TRP A 128 -3.68 -16.15 -0.17
N VAL A 129 -2.86 -16.54 -1.14
CA VAL A 129 -3.30 -16.77 -2.54
C VAL A 129 -4.31 -17.91 -2.70
N GLU A 130 -4.32 -18.87 -1.77
CA GLU A 130 -5.24 -20.01 -1.75
C GLU A 130 -6.41 -19.84 -0.77
N LEU A 131 -6.49 -18.70 -0.06
CA LEU A 131 -7.58 -18.46 0.89
C LEU A 131 -8.88 -18.17 0.14
N THR A 132 -9.97 -18.76 0.63
CA THR A 132 -11.32 -18.40 0.19
C THR A 132 -11.84 -17.18 0.96
N MET A 133 -12.89 -16.53 0.46
CA MET A 133 -13.52 -15.42 1.19
C MET A 133 -14.10 -15.85 2.54
N ASP A 134 -14.50 -17.11 2.69
CA ASP A 134 -14.99 -17.62 3.98
C ASP A 134 -13.85 -17.83 4.98
N ASP A 135 -12.66 -18.21 4.51
CA ASP A 135 -11.45 -18.21 5.34
C ASP A 135 -11.09 -16.81 5.81
N ILE A 136 -11.14 -15.82 4.90
CA ILE A 136 -10.91 -14.41 5.26
C ILE A 136 -11.89 -13.95 6.34
N ARG A 137 -13.20 -14.20 6.18
CA ARG A 137 -14.21 -13.81 7.19
C ARG A 137 -13.96 -14.43 8.56
N ARG A 138 -13.52 -15.69 8.58
CA ARG A 138 -13.16 -16.39 9.83
C ARG A 138 -11.92 -15.75 10.47
N MET A 139 -10.89 -15.47 9.68
CA MET A 139 -9.67 -14.81 10.13
C MET A 139 -9.93 -13.38 10.62
N GLU A 140 -10.81 -12.63 9.96
CA GLU A 140 -11.24 -11.30 10.40
C GLU A 140 -11.88 -11.35 11.80
N ALA A 141 -12.77 -12.31 12.04
CA ALA A 141 -13.43 -12.47 13.34
C ALA A 141 -12.46 -12.88 14.46
N GLU A 142 -11.48 -13.74 14.16
CA GLU A 142 -10.41 -14.12 15.10
C GLU A 142 -9.48 -12.93 15.38
N THR A 143 -8.98 -12.29 14.33
CA THR A 143 -8.10 -11.13 14.40
C THR A 143 -8.75 -9.98 15.17
N GLN A 144 -10.06 -9.75 15.02
CA GLN A 144 -10.77 -8.74 15.79
C GLN A 144 -10.65 -8.99 17.30
N ARG A 145 -10.87 -10.24 17.74
CA ARG A 145 -10.76 -10.60 19.16
C ARG A 145 -9.34 -10.43 19.68
N GLU A 146 -8.36 -10.92 18.92
CA GLU A 146 -6.95 -10.81 19.27
C GLU A 146 -6.49 -9.34 19.38
N LEU A 147 -6.88 -8.50 18.43
CA LEU A 147 -6.55 -7.08 18.43
C LEU A 147 -7.17 -6.35 19.62
N ASP A 148 -8.42 -6.67 19.97
CA ASP A 148 -9.07 -6.13 21.17
C ASP A 148 -8.28 -6.52 22.41
N GLU A 149 -7.95 -7.81 22.59
CA GLU A 149 -7.15 -8.26 23.74
C GLU A 149 -5.77 -7.62 23.80
N MET A 150 -5.06 -7.56 22.67
CA MET A 150 -3.73 -6.94 22.58
C MET A 150 -3.78 -5.44 22.88
N ARG A 151 -4.86 -4.74 22.53
CA ARG A 151 -5.04 -3.33 22.89
C ARG A 151 -5.17 -3.13 24.40
N TYR A 152 -5.80 -4.07 25.11
CA TYR A 152 -5.98 -3.97 26.56
C TYR A 152 -4.77 -4.47 27.36
N LYS A 153 -4.08 -5.52 26.89
CA LYS A 153 -3.04 -6.23 27.66
C LYS A 153 -1.63 -6.13 27.09
N GLY A 154 -1.50 -5.78 25.82
CA GLY A 154 -0.22 -5.80 25.10
C GLY A 154 0.64 -4.56 25.36
N SER A 155 1.92 -4.65 25.01
CA SER A 155 2.83 -3.52 24.96
C SER A 155 2.73 -2.77 23.63
N VAL A 156 3.09 -1.48 23.63
CA VAL A 156 3.21 -0.69 22.40
C VAL A 156 4.20 -1.35 21.44
N ARG A 157 3.80 -1.50 20.18
CA ARG A 157 4.58 -2.14 19.11
C ARG A 157 4.20 -1.56 17.75
N GLY A 158 4.99 -1.88 16.72
CA GLY A 158 4.77 -1.43 15.35
C GLY A 158 5.47 -0.11 15.01
N THR A 159 5.05 0.52 13.92
CA THR A 159 5.73 1.68 13.34
C THR A 159 5.50 2.95 14.17
N LYS A 160 6.58 3.69 14.43
CA LYS A 160 6.52 5.04 14.99
C LYS A 160 6.47 6.08 13.87
N ALA A 161 5.64 7.11 14.05
CA ALA A 161 5.40 8.14 13.03
C ALA A 161 6.61 9.07 12.80
N ALA A 162 7.51 9.14 13.77
CA ALA A 162 8.85 9.71 13.66
C ALA A 162 9.74 9.06 14.73
N ASP A 163 11.00 8.80 14.41
CA ASP A 163 12.07 8.87 15.39
C ASP A 163 12.55 10.33 15.37
N GLU A 164 12.85 10.92 16.52
CA GLU A 164 13.43 12.28 16.60
C GLU A 164 14.68 12.42 15.73
#